data_AF-W7T2A8-F1
#
_entry.id   AF-W7T2A8-F1
#
_cell.length_a   1.000
_cell.length_b   1.000
_cell.length_c   1.000
_cell.angle_alpha   90.00
_cell.angle_beta   90.00
_cell.angle_gamma   90.00
#
_symmetry.space_group_name_H-M   'P 1'
#
loop_
_entity.id
_entity.type
_entity.pdbx_description
1 polymer ?
#
loop_
_entity_poly.entity_id
_entity_poly.type
_entity_poly.pdbx_seq_one_letter_code
_entity_poly.pdbx_strand_id
1 'polypeptide(L)'
;MPEIFMARLRPEFARGERERCCHLFPVPVPGPTPRMLHAYCGQTITPGQAELLDGPKGMPCVTCILLSPAEGDARHVTGTDLLGIA
;
A
#
# COMPACT_ATOMS: atom_id res chain seq x y z
N MET A 1 8.10 3.40 15.20
CA MET A 1 8.35 3.70 13.77
C MET A 1 7.12 3.22 13.02
N PRO A 2 6.42 4.08 12.26
CA PRO A 2 5.29 3.64 11.45
C PRO A 2 5.69 2.53 10.47
N GLU A 3 4.82 1.55 10.31
CA GLU A 3 5.00 0.49 9.33
C GLU A 3 4.22 0.83 8.07
N ILE A 4 4.84 0.63 6.91
CA ILE A 4 4.25 0.92 5.60
C ILE A 4 4.40 -0.27 4.68
N PHE A 5 3.43 -0.47 3.80
CA PHE A 5 3.49 -1.47 2.75
C PHE A 5 3.11 -0.86 1.41
N MET A 6 3.56 -1.52 0.33
CA MET A 6 3.29 -1.08 -1.03
C MET A 6 2.33 -2.04 -1.73
N ALA A 7 1.28 -1.50 -2.35
CA ALA A 7 0.34 -2.29 -3.13
C ALA A 7 -0.08 -1.54 -4.40
N ARG A 8 -0.61 -2.27 -5.37
CA ARG A 8 -1.27 -1.70 -6.55
C ARG A 8 -2.58 -2.42 -6.81
N LEU A 9 -3.53 -1.73 -7.44
CA LEU A 9 -4.75 -2.37 -7.93
C LEU A 9 -4.38 -3.41 -8.99
N ARG A 10 -5.07 -4.56 -8.96
CA ARG A 10 -4.96 -5.52 -10.04
C ARG A 10 -5.55 -4.91 -11.33
N PRO A 11 -5.04 -5.29 -12.51
CA PRO A 11 -5.38 -4.62 -13.78
C PRO A 11 -6.88 -4.52 -14.08
N GLU A 12 -7.68 -5.51 -13.65
CA GLU A 12 -9.13 -5.55 -13.84
C GLU A 12 -9.89 -4.49 -13.03
N PHE A 13 -9.29 -3.93 -11.98
CA PHE A 13 -9.90 -2.91 -11.12
C PHE A 13 -9.42 -1.49 -11.45
N ALA A 14 -8.25 -1.32 -12.08
CA ALA A 14 -7.74 0.00 -12.44
C ALA A 14 -8.52 0.60 -13.64
N ARG A 15 -8.92 1.87 -13.55
CA ARG A 15 -9.65 2.62 -14.58
C ARG A 15 -8.81 3.74 -15.21
N GLY A 16 -7.77 4.22 -14.53
CA GLY A 16 -6.84 5.22 -15.05
C GLY A 16 -5.37 4.95 -14.69
N GLU A 17 -4.48 5.80 -15.21
CA GLU A 17 -3.03 5.66 -14.99
C GLU A 17 -2.66 5.81 -13.51
N ARG A 18 -3.31 6.74 -12.80
CA ARG A 18 -3.11 6.95 -11.36
C ARG A 18 -3.37 5.68 -10.55
N GLU A 19 -4.37 4.88 -10.92
CA GLU A 19 -4.72 3.63 -10.22
C GLU A 19 -3.81 2.45 -10.59
N ARG A 20 -3.08 2.57 -11.70
CA ARG A 20 -2.08 1.57 -12.14
C ARG A 20 -0.72 1.76 -11.48
N CYS A 21 -0.44 2.94 -10.91
CA CYS A 21 0.73 3.17 -10.08
C CYS A 21 0.74 2.25 -8.86
N CYS A 22 1.92 2.06 -8.28
CA CYS A 22 2.00 1.53 -6.92
C CYS A 22 1.78 2.64 -5.89
N HIS A 23 1.12 2.29 -4.79
CA HIS A 23 0.74 3.20 -3.73
C HIS A 23 1.29 2.70 -2.39
N LEU A 24 1.57 3.65 -1.49
CA LEU A 24 2.02 3.36 -0.13
C LEU A 24 0.84 3.48 0.82
N PHE A 25 0.74 2.50 1.73
CA PHE A 25 -0.30 2.39 2.73
C PHE A 25 0.35 2.28 4.11
N PRO A 26 -0.22 2.90 5.15
CA PRO A 26 0.12 2.55 6.52
C PRO A 26 -0.34 1.13 6.84
N VAL A 27 0.46 0.38 7.58
CA VAL A 27 0.01 -0.90 8.16
C VAL A 27 -1.07 -0.60 9.20
N PRO A 28 -2.25 -1.22 9.12
CA PRO A 28 -3.30 -1.02 10.10
C PRO A 28 -2.84 -1.53 11.48
N VAL A 29 -3.26 -0.83 12.53
CA VAL A 29 -3.00 -1.27 13.91
C VAL A 29 -3.58 -2.67 14.15
N PRO A 30 -2.98 -3.49 15.04
CA PRO A 30 -3.49 -4.81 15.37
C PRO A 30 -4.97 -4.78 15.75
N GLY A 31 -5.77 -5.65 15.14
CA GLY A 31 -7.22 -5.65 15.29
C GLY A 31 -7.92 -6.42 14.17
N PRO A 32 -9.25 -6.32 14.05
CA PRO A 32 -10.00 -6.96 12.97
C PRO A 32 -9.53 -6.43 11.62
N THR A 33 -9.39 -7.33 10.64
CA THR A 33 -8.97 -6.98 9.28
C THR A 33 -9.87 -5.88 8.71
N PRO A 34 -9.29 -4.74 8.27
CA PRO A 34 -10.08 -3.66 7.70
C PRO A 34 -10.81 -4.10 6.43
N ARG A 35 -12.06 -3.66 6.26
CA ARG A 35 -12.81 -3.87 5.01
C ARG A 35 -12.23 -3.07 3.84
N MET A 36 -11.43 -2.05 4.14
CA MET A 36 -10.94 -1.06 3.21
C MET A 36 -9.65 -0.45 3.75
N LEU A 37 -8.69 -0.19 2.85
CA LEU A 37 -7.42 0.44 3.17
C LEU A 37 -7.25 1.70 2.33
N HIS A 38 -6.59 2.70 2.91
CA HIS A 38 -6.36 3.99 2.28
C HIS A 38 -4.87 4.24 2.15
N ALA A 39 -4.42 4.51 0.93
CA ALA A 39 -3.08 4.97 0.65
C ALA A 39 -2.92 6.42 1.11
N TYR A 40 -1.67 6.87 1.28
CA TYR A 40 -1.37 8.27 1.60
C TYR A 40 -1.94 9.26 0.58
N CYS A 41 -2.04 8.88 -0.70
CA CYS A 41 -2.66 9.71 -1.74
C CYS A 41 -4.21 9.64 -1.79
N GLY A 42 -4.85 8.97 -0.83
CA GLY A 42 -6.30 8.74 -0.79
C GLY A 42 -6.80 7.60 -1.69
N GLN A 43 -5.91 6.88 -2.41
CA GLN A 43 -6.33 5.69 -3.17
C GLN A 43 -6.88 4.64 -2.20
N THR A 44 -7.96 4.01 -2.60
CA THR A 44 -8.67 3.06 -1.74
C THR A 44 -8.63 1.67 -2.38
N ILE A 45 -8.48 0.63 -1.54
CA ILE A 45 -8.52 -0.78 -1.95
C ILE A 45 -9.36 -1.59 -0.96
N THR A 46 -10.08 -2.60 -1.46
CA THR A 46 -10.72 -3.63 -0.64
C THR A 46 -9.99 -4.97 -0.80
N PRO A 47 -10.22 -5.95 0.10
CA PRO A 47 -9.66 -7.30 -0.06
C PRO A 47 -9.93 -7.89 -1.44
N GLY A 48 -8.89 -8.46 -2.05
CA GLY A 48 -8.95 -9.07 -3.38
C GLY A 48 -8.77 -8.12 -4.58
N GLN A 49 -8.84 -6.79 -4.38
CA GLN A 49 -8.68 -5.82 -5.46
C GLN A 49 -7.24 -5.45 -5.79
N ALA A 50 -6.33 -5.66 -4.84
CA ALA A 50 -4.93 -5.24 -4.95
C ALA A 50 -3.99 -6.42 -4.79
N GLU A 51 -2.82 -6.30 -5.41
CA GLU A 51 -1.68 -7.14 -5.13
C GLU A 51 -0.68 -6.36 -4.27
N LEU A 52 -0.10 -7.06 -3.31
CA LEU A 52 0.97 -6.55 -2.48
C LEU A 52 2.31 -6.66 -3.23
N LEU A 53 3.17 -5.68 -3.03
CA LEU A 53 4.44 -5.56 -3.73
C LEU A 53 5.60 -5.57 -2.73
N ASP A 54 6.66 -6.32 -3.04
CA ASP A 54 7.88 -6.35 -2.24
C ASP A 54 8.80 -5.13 -2.49
N GLY A 55 8.34 -4.19 -3.34
CA GLY A 55 9.05 -2.98 -3.70
C GLY A 55 8.42 -2.27 -4.90
N PRO A 56 8.98 -1.12 -5.33
CA PRO A 56 8.47 -0.36 -6.48
C PRO A 56 8.46 -1.21 -7.76
N LYS A 57 7.27 -1.46 -8.30
CA LYS A 57 7.07 -2.08 -9.62
C LYS A 57 6.29 -1.15 -10.53
N GLY A 58 7.02 -0.42 -11.37
CA GLY A 58 6.50 0.71 -12.15
C GLY A 58 6.75 2.03 -11.43
N MET A 59 6.02 3.09 -11.84
CA MET A 59 6.14 4.39 -11.17
C MET A 59 5.33 4.41 -9.87
N PRO A 60 5.95 4.72 -8.72
CA PRO A 60 5.21 4.99 -7.50
C PRO A 60 4.42 6.28 -7.63
N CYS A 61 3.27 6.31 -6.99
CA CYS A 61 2.46 7.52 -6.89
C CYS A 61 3.28 8.62 -6.20
N VAL A 62 3.58 9.70 -6.91
CA VAL A 62 4.38 10.83 -6.39
C VAL A 62 3.78 11.40 -5.10
N THR A 63 2.45 11.50 -5.03
CA THR A 63 1.76 11.95 -3.81
C THR A 63 1.99 11.01 -2.64
N CYS A 64 2.07 9.69 -2.87
CA CYS A 64 2.42 8.75 -1.80
C CYS A 64 3.84 8.98 -1.30
N ILE A 65 4.82 9.16 -2.20
CA ILE A 65 6.22 9.42 -1.84
C ILE A 65 6.36 10.70 -1.00
N LEU A 66 5.63 11.77 -1.34
CA LEU A 66 5.70 13.04 -0.63
C LEU A 66 5.02 13.03 0.75
N LEU A 67 4.00 12.18 0.94
CA LEU A 67 3.20 12.14 2.17
C LEU A 67 3.55 10.96 3.08
N SER A 68 4.23 9.94 2.57
CA SER A 68 4.74 8.85 3.40
C SER A 68 5.89 9.35 4.28
N PRO A 69 6.12 8.71 5.45
CA PRO A 69 7.32 8.97 6.24
C PRO A 69 8.60 8.77 5.41
N ALA A 70 9.64 9.54 5.73
CA ALA A 70 10.91 9.48 5.02
C ALA A 70 11.61 8.12 5.20
N GLU A 71 12.49 7.78 4.26
CA GLU A 71 13.39 6.64 4.36
C GLU A 71 14.18 6.70 5.69
N GLY A 72 14.05 5.66 6.52
CA GLY A 72 14.64 5.60 7.87
C GLY A 72 13.70 5.97 9.02
N ASP A 73 12.54 6.58 8.75
CA ASP A 73 11.50 6.87 9.75
C ASP A 73 10.36 5.83 9.73
N ALA A 74 10.23 5.06 8.65
CA ALA A 74 9.28 3.96 8.52
C ALA A 74 9.92 2.61 8.22
N ARG A 75 9.31 1.54 8.71
CA ARG A 75 9.66 0.16 8.36
C ARG A 75 8.80 -0.29 7.17
N HIS A 76 9.45 -0.74 6.10
CA HIS A 76 8.80 -1.37 4.97
C HIS A 76 8.42 -2.82 5.30
N VAL A 77 7.16 -3.15 5.07
CA VAL A 77 6.55 -4.44 5.36
C VAL A 77 6.13 -5.06 4.03
N THR A 78 6.61 -6.27 3.76
CA THR A 78 6.35 -7.00 2.52
C THR A 78 5.36 -8.14 2.74
N GLY A 79 5.02 -8.92 1.72
CA GLY A 79 4.02 -9.99 1.84
C GLY A 79 4.34 -11.06 2.87
N THR A 80 5.61 -11.33 3.08
CA THR A 80 6.05 -12.27 4.11
C THR A 80 5.80 -11.72 5.51
N ASP A 81 5.89 -10.40 5.69
CA ASP A 81 5.74 -9.74 6.98
C ASP A 81 4.26 -9.54 7.37
N LEU A 82 3.36 -9.33 6.39
CA LEU A 82 1.91 -9.21 6.63
C LEU A 82 1.21 -10.56 6.90
N LEU A 83 1.83 -11.69 6.57
CA LEU A 83 1.32 -13.03 6.91
C LEU A 83 1.45 -13.38 8.41
N GLY A 84 2.16 -12.57 9.19
CA GLY A 84 2.34 -12.73 10.64
C GLY A 84 1.34 -11.94 11.52
N ILE A 85 0.42 -11.20 10.91
CA ILE A 85 -0.66 -10.44 11.58
C ILE A 85 -2.06 -10.97 11.21
N ALA A 86 -2.13 -12.20 10.67
CA ALA A 86 -3.36 -12.94 10.42
C ALA A 86 -3.74 -13.83 11.61
#